data_AF-A0A9C9N7K5-F1
#
_entry.id   AF-A0A9C9N7K5-F1
#
_cell.length_a   1.000
_cell.length_b   1.000
_cell.length_c   1.000
_cell.angle_alpha   90.00
_cell.angle_beta   90.00
_cell.angle_gamma   90.00
#
_symmetry.space_group_name_H-M   'P 1'
#
loop_
_entity.id
_entity.type
_entity.pdbx_description
1 polymer ?
#
loop_
_entity_poly.entity_id
_entity_poly.type
_entity_poly.pdbx_seq_one_letter_code
_entity_poly.pdbx_strand_id
1 'polypeptide(L)' 'WLLIRPSGTEPVLRVYAEARATGMVDALLAYGERVAQG' A
#
# COMPACT_ATOMS: atom_id res chain seq x y z
N TRP A 1 4.23 -6.17 6.57
CA TRP A 1 3.99 -6.68 5.21
C TRP A 1 3.25 -5.63 4.41
N LEU A 2 3.25 -5.75 3.08
CA LEU A 2 2.58 -4.83 2.15
C LEU A 2 1.64 -5.63 1.25
N LEU A 3 0.38 -5.18 1.12
CA LEU A 3 -0.62 -5.77 0.23
C LEU A 3 -1.18 -4.70 -0.70
N ILE A 4 -1.18 -5.01 -1.99
CA ILE A 4 -1.77 -4.16 -3.03
C ILE A 4 -2.90 -4.96 -3.67
N ARG A 5 -4.10 -4.38 -3.72
CA ARG A 5 -5.28 -5.05 -4.28
C ARG A 5 -6.14 -4.08 -5.10
N PRO A 6 -6.53 -4.42 -6.35
CA PRO A 6 -7.56 -3.70 -7.07
C PRO A 6 -8.94 -3.90 -6.42
N SER A 7 -9.72 -2.83 -6.38
CA SER A 7 -11.13 -2.91 -6.04
C SER A 7 -11.91 -3.65 -7.13
N GLY A 8 -12.88 -4.48 -6.72
CA GLY A 8 -13.77 -5.18 -7.67
C GLY A 8 -14.98 -4.36 -8.10
N THR A 9 -15.27 -3.24 -7.42
CA THR A 9 -16.51 -2.46 -7.60
C THR A 9 -16.27 -0.98 -7.87
N GLU A 10 -15.03 -0.51 -7.76
CA GLU A 10 -14.65 0.89 -7.92
C GLU A 10 -13.32 0.97 -8.70
N PRO A 11 -13.05 2.02 -9.48
CA PRO A 11 -11.79 2.15 -10.22
C PRO A 11 -10.65 2.64 -9.31
N VAL A 12 -10.37 1.90 -8.22
CA VAL A 12 -9.36 2.26 -7.22
C VAL A 12 -8.45 1.07 -6.87
N LEU A 13 -7.20 1.36 -6.53
CA LEU A 13 -6.24 0.40 -5.97
C LEU A 13 -6.08 0.66 -4.47
N ARG A 14 -6.11 -0.39 -3.65
CA ARG A 14 -5.93 -0.28 -2.20
C ARG A 14 -4.54 -0.76 -1.80
N VAL A 15 -3.88 0.02 -0.95
CA VAL A 15 -2.55 -0.28 -0.40
C VAL A 15 -2.69 -0.42 1.11
N TYR A 16 -2.27 -1.56 1.66
CA TYR A 16 -2.26 -1.85 3.10
C TYR A 16 -0.84 -2.15 3.56
N ALA A 17 -0.40 -1.51 4.63
CA ALA A 17 0.89 -1.76 5.23
C ALA A 17 0.75 -2.07 6.72
N GLU A 18 1.56 -3.00 7.19
CA GLU A 18 1.72 -3.33 8.60
C GLU A 18 3.21 -3.47 8.92
N ALA A 19 3.67 -2.88 10.02
CA ALA A 19 5.04 -3.02 10.48
C ALA A 19 5.11 -2.93 12.01
N ARG A 20 6.22 -3.42 12.57
CA ARG A 20 6.46 -3.40 14.03
C ARG A 20 6.82 -2.02 14.58
N ALA A 21 7.06 -1.03 13.72
CA ALA A 21 7.39 0.34 14.09
C ALA A 21 6.67 1.30 13.16
N THR A 22 6.17 2.41 13.70
CA THR A 22 5.37 3.39 12.94
C THR A 22 6.11 3.95 11.73
N GLY A 23 7.39 4.34 11.88
CA GLY A 23 8.18 4.86 10.75
C GLY A 23 8.42 3.84 9.62
N MET A 24 8.29 2.54 9.90
CA MET A 24 8.37 1.50 8.86
C MET A 24 7.04 1.33 8.12
N VAL A 25 5.90 1.65 8.75
CA VAL A 25 4.60 1.66 8.07
C VAL A 25 4.61 2.73 6.98
N ASP A 26 5.06 3.94 7.31
CA ASP A 26 5.12 5.06 6.35
C ASP A 26 6.04 4.74 5.16
N ALA A 27 7.20 4.13 5.43
CA ALA A 27 8.12 3.69 4.38
C ALA A 27 7.49 2.64 3.44
N LEU A 28 6.71 1.69 3.99
CA LEU A 28 6.00 0.68 3.20
C LEU A 28 4.86 1.28 2.38
N LEU A 29 4.11 2.23 2.94
CA LEU A 29 3.05 2.94 2.22
C LEU A 29 3.63 3.74 1.05
N ALA A 30 4.67 4.54 1.28
CA ALA A 30 5.32 5.31 0.23
C ALA A 30 5.92 4.43 -0.87
N TYR A 31 6.44 3.25 -0.52
CA TYR A 31 6.87 2.26 -1.51
C TYR A 31 5.67 1.69 -2.28
N GLY A 32 4.60 1.28 -1.59
CA GLY A 32 3.41 0.72 -2.20
C GLY A 32 2.69 1.68 -3.15
N GLU A 33 2.63 2.98 -2.82
CA GLU A 33 2.08 4.02 -3.69
C GLU A 33 2.87 4.15 -5.00
N ARG A 34 4.21 4.12 -4.95
CA ARG A 34 5.04 4.17 -6.17
C ARG A 34 4.81 2.94 -7.05
N VAL A 35 4.67 1.76 -6.45
CA VAL A 35 4.36 0.52 -7.20
C VAL A 35 2.96 0.59 -7.81
N ALA A 36 2.00 1.16 -7.10
CA ALA A 36 0.61 1.31 -7.53
C ALA A 36 0.42 2.30 -8.71
N GLN A 37 1.33 3.26 -8.86
CA GLN A 37 1.29 4.28 -9.90
C GLN A 37 2.03 3.88 -11.19
N GLY A 38 2.83 2.80 -11.16
CA GLY A 38 3.56 2.27 -12.33
C GLY A 38 2.76 1.22 -13.08
#